data_AF-A0A7Y9FFD4-F1
#
_entry.id   AF-A0A7Y9FFD4-F1
#
_cell.length_a   1.000
_cell.length_b   1.000
_cell.length_c   1.000
_cell.angle_alpha   90.00
_cell.angle_beta   90.00
_cell.angle_gamma   90.00
#
_symmetry.space_group_name_H-M   'P 1'
#
loop_
_entity.id
_entity.type
_entity.pdbx_description
1 polymer ?
#
loop_
_entity_poly.entity_id
_entity_poly.type
_entity_poly.pdbx_seq_one_letter_code
_entity_poly.pdbx_strand_id
1 'polypeptide(L)'
;MVRPPLRVLVVLQDHRAAGHAAQVLRGAGADVVTVADPAHAPTAAAAGDPDVVVADADLLTRAGRVVETVRTQAPDAAVLLLTDRLDVEGALTALRHGAQDLLVAPVDGPALVAAVERLGARARGARSRTRRAVVLAVGAHPDDVEIGVGGTLAAHRARGDAVVVLTLSRGARGGEAAVREAEAVAAAELLGARLFLRDLPDTALGTSGATLAAVEEVVAEVRPDVVYTHGAHDRHQDHRAVHEATVVAARRVPFVACYQSPSSTVDFRPTSYATIDGHVETKLALLRCYASQSAVRVYLDPALVVATARYWSRLGDGDAVEPLEVVRDVTPAHAVATTRSTAAAPTAEV
;
A
#
# COMPACT_ATOMS: atom_id res chain seq x y z
N MET A 1 -0.41 3.90 18.26
CA MET A 1 -0.82 2.53 17.86
C MET A 1 0.39 1.61 17.92
N VAL A 2 0.20 0.38 18.42
CA VAL A 2 1.26 -0.63 18.57
C VAL A 2 1.51 -1.26 17.19
N ARG A 3 2.76 -1.27 16.71
CA ARG A 3 3.14 -1.93 15.44
C ARG A 3 2.85 -3.44 15.54
N PRO A 4 2.45 -4.11 14.45
CA PRO A 4 2.32 -5.55 14.47
C PRO A 4 3.66 -6.20 14.86
N PRO A 5 3.64 -7.26 15.68
CA PRO A 5 4.85 -7.90 16.20
C PRO A 5 5.72 -8.42 15.04
N LEU A 6 7.05 -8.38 15.20
CA LEU A 6 7.97 -8.95 14.21
C LEU A 6 7.77 -10.46 14.14
N ARG A 7 7.60 -11.01 12.94
CA ARG A 7 7.53 -12.46 12.73
C ARG A 7 8.95 -12.99 12.58
N VAL A 8 9.38 -13.85 13.48
CA VAL A 8 10.74 -14.37 13.51
C VAL A 8 10.72 -15.89 13.44
N LEU A 9 11.46 -16.45 12.48
CA LEU A 9 11.71 -17.87 12.37
C LEU A 9 13.10 -18.18 12.94
N VAL A 10 13.18 -19.01 13.98
CA VAL A 10 14.43 -19.43 14.62
C VAL A 10 14.73 -20.87 14.22
N VAL A 11 15.88 -21.08 13.57
CA VAL A 11 16.37 -22.36 13.05
C VAL A 11 17.76 -22.62 13.63
N LEU A 12 17.80 -23.00 14.91
CA LEU A 12 19.05 -23.31 15.61
C LEU A 12 19.05 -24.80 16.00
N GLN A 13 20.16 -25.49 15.74
CA GLN A 13 20.35 -26.91 16.04
C GLN A 13 20.47 -27.16 17.54
N ASP A 14 21.10 -26.23 18.27
CA ASP A 14 21.15 -26.29 19.73
C ASP A 14 19.79 -25.88 20.32
N HIS A 15 19.07 -26.86 20.89
CA HIS A 15 17.77 -26.65 21.51
C HIS A 15 17.78 -25.63 22.67
N ARG A 16 18.88 -25.52 23.42
CA ARG A 16 19.02 -24.53 24.50
C ARG A 16 19.18 -23.13 23.92
N ALA A 17 20.02 -22.99 22.90
CA ALA A 17 20.19 -21.71 22.19
C ALA A 17 18.88 -21.27 21.52
N ALA A 18 18.17 -22.19 20.85
CA ALA A 18 16.85 -21.96 20.26
C ALA A 18 15.82 -21.49 21.30
N GLY A 19 15.75 -22.18 22.44
CA GLY A 19 14.84 -21.82 23.53
C GLY A 19 15.14 -20.44 24.13
N HIS A 20 16.42 -20.14 24.36
CA HIS A 20 16.85 -18.84 24.88
C HIS A 20 16.53 -17.69 23.91
N ALA A 21 16.93 -17.83 22.64
CA ALA A 21 16.65 -16.84 21.60
C ALA A 21 15.15 -16.56 21.48
N ALA A 22 14.32 -17.61 21.48
CA ALA A 22 12.87 -17.47 21.38
C ALA A 22 12.27 -16.78 22.60
N GLN A 23 12.75 -17.09 23.81
CA GLN A 23 12.29 -16.42 25.04
C GLN A 23 12.62 -14.92 25.01
N VAL A 24 13.86 -14.56 24.66
CA VAL A 24 14.31 -13.16 24.57
C VAL A 24 13.47 -12.39 23.55
N LEU A 25 13.31 -12.93 22.35
CA LEU A 25 12.58 -12.27 21.27
C LEU A 25 11.08 -12.13 21.54
N ARG A 26 10.43 -13.14 22.13
CA ARG A 26 9.03 -13.04 22.59
C ARG A 26 8.89 -12.00 23.70
N GLY A 27 9.86 -11.91 24.61
CA GLY A 27 9.91 -10.88 25.65
C GLY A 27 9.99 -9.45 25.08
N ALA A 28 10.60 -9.29 23.90
CA ALA A 28 10.62 -8.04 23.14
C ALA A 28 9.36 -7.80 22.28
N GLY A 29 8.37 -8.70 22.34
CA GLY A 29 7.11 -8.57 21.59
C GLY A 29 7.15 -9.10 20.16
N ALA A 30 8.14 -9.93 19.79
CA ALA A 30 8.13 -10.64 18.52
C ALA A 30 7.21 -11.88 18.56
N ASP A 31 6.61 -12.21 17.43
CA ASP A 31 5.96 -13.50 17.20
C ASP A 31 7.01 -14.49 16.67
N VAL A 32 7.31 -15.53 17.46
CA VAL A 32 8.47 -16.39 17.23
C VAL A 32 8.06 -17.84 17.01
N VAL A 33 8.43 -18.36 15.85
CA VAL A 33 8.34 -19.78 15.50
C VAL A 33 9.74 -20.40 15.57
N THR A 34 9.88 -21.49 16.30
CA THR A 34 11.15 -22.24 16.43
C THR A 34 11.06 -23.56 15.68
N VAL A 35 12.06 -23.88 14.87
CA VAL A 35 12.17 -25.15 14.15
C VAL A 35 13.36 -25.92 14.69
N ALA A 36 13.09 -27.10 15.26
CA ALA A 36 14.09 -27.99 15.86
C ALA A 36 14.88 -28.79 14.81
N ASP A 37 14.21 -29.21 13.73
CA ASP A 37 14.84 -29.95 12.63
C ASP A 37 14.94 -29.03 11.40
N PRO A 38 16.16 -28.66 10.96
CA PRO A 38 16.37 -27.78 9.81
C PRO A 38 15.65 -28.21 8.52
N ALA A 39 15.33 -29.50 8.35
CA ALA A 39 14.57 -29.99 7.20
C ALA A 39 13.15 -29.38 7.11
N HIS A 40 12.57 -28.96 8.23
CA HIS A 40 11.24 -28.33 8.27
C HIS A 40 11.27 -26.80 8.11
N ALA A 41 12.45 -26.19 8.09
CA ALA A 41 12.59 -24.73 8.00
C ALA A 41 11.95 -24.11 6.74
N PRO A 42 12.09 -24.70 5.53
CA PRO A 42 11.43 -24.15 4.34
C PRO A 42 9.90 -24.12 4.44
N THR A 43 9.30 -25.19 4.97
CA THR A 43 7.85 -25.28 5.17
C THR A 43 7.36 -24.26 6.20
N ALA A 44 8.10 -24.10 7.31
CA ALA A 44 7.79 -23.09 8.31
C ALA A 44 7.94 -21.65 7.77
N ALA A 45 8.95 -21.41 6.93
CA ALA A 45 9.15 -20.11 6.27
C ALA A 45 8.00 -19.79 5.32
N ALA A 46 7.56 -20.76 4.50
CA ALA A 46 6.43 -20.58 3.58
C ALA A 46 5.11 -20.30 4.32
N ALA A 47 4.85 -21.00 5.42
CA ALA A 47 3.61 -20.86 6.19
C ALA A 47 3.58 -19.58 7.04
N GLY A 48 4.72 -19.20 7.62
CA GLY A 48 4.82 -18.08 8.57
C GLY A 48 5.12 -16.72 7.94
N ASP A 49 5.65 -16.69 6.71
CA ASP A 49 6.13 -15.47 6.03
C ASP A 49 6.97 -14.58 6.97
N PRO A 50 8.12 -15.07 7.49
CA PRO A 50 8.87 -14.36 8.51
C PRO A 50 9.42 -13.01 8.00
N ASP A 51 9.56 -12.05 8.90
CA ASP A 51 10.29 -10.80 8.65
C ASP A 51 11.80 -11.02 8.82
N VAL A 52 12.18 -11.88 9.78
CA VAL A 52 13.57 -12.25 10.05
C VAL A 52 13.70 -13.76 10.26
N VAL A 53 14.74 -14.36 9.72
CA VAL A 53 15.17 -15.73 9.98
C VAL A 53 16.47 -15.68 10.78
N VAL A 54 16.49 -16.30 11.96
CA VAL A 54 17.69 -16.47 12.79
C VAL A 54 18.15 -17.91 12.65
N ALA A 55 19.35 -18.14 12.13
CA ALA A 55 19.83 -19.48 11.78
C ALA A 55 21.29 -19.71 12.18
N ASP A 56 21.68 -20.96 12.42
CA ASP A 56 23.10 -21.29 12.61
C ASP A 56 23.90 -21.15 11.31
N ALA A 57 25.11 -20.61 11.37
CA ALA A 57 26.01 -20.47 10.23
C ALA A 57 26.38 -21.83 9.61
N ASP A 58 26.45 -22.90 10.41
CA ASP A 58 26.70 -24.27 9.94
C ASP A 58 25.62 -24.80 8.99
N LEU A 59 24.41 -24.21 9.01
CA LEU A 59 23.34 -24.52 8.07
C LEU A 59 23.61 -24.00 6.65
N LEU A 60 24.62 -23.14 6.47
CA LEU A 60 25.09 -22.72 5.15
C LEU A 60 25.87 -23.82 4.43
N THR A 61 26.68 -24.59 5.16
CA THR A 61 27.71 -25.46 4.57
C THR A 61 27.44 -26.96 4.78
N ARG A 62 26.85 -27.37 5.90
CA ARG A 62 26.75 -28.79 6.30
C ARG A 62 25.35 -29.39 6.17
N ALA A 63 24.30 -28.58 6.25
CA ALA A 63 22.90 -29.04 6.24
C ALA A 63 22.17 -28.63 4.94
N GLY A 64 22.66 -29.04 3.78
CA GLY A 64 21.85 -29.08 2.55
C GLY A 64 21.30 -27.76 2.02
N ARG A 65 22.01 -26.64 2.22
CA ARG A 65 21.59 -25.30 1.72
C ARG A 65 20.24 -24.83 2.30
N VAL A 66 19.90 -25.23 3.54
CA VAL A 66 18.62 -24.87 4.19
C VAL A 66 18.34 -23.37 4.16
N VAL A 67 19.37 -22.52 4.36
CA VAL A 67 19.21 -21.06 4.26
C VAL A 67 18.85 -20.62 2.83
N GLU A 68 19.45 -21.21 1.79
CA GLU A 68 19.07 -20.91 0.41
C GLU A 68 17.64 -21.36 0.10
N THR A 69 17.22 -22.53 0.59
CA THR A 69 15.86 -23.04 0.41
C THR A 69 14.83 -22.19 1.17
N VAL A 70 15.13 -21.78 2.40
CA VAL A 70 14.31 -20.84 3.18
C VAL A 70 14.18 -19.50 2.45
N ARG A 71 15.27 -18.98 1.87
CA ARG A 71 15.23 -17.76 1.06
C ARG A 71 14.42 -17.92 -0.23
N THR A 72 14.33 -19.13 -0.79
CA THR A 72 13.45 -19.39 -1.93
C THR A 72 11.97 -19.32 -1.52
N GLN A 73 11.64 -19.75 -0.30
CA GLN A 73 10.27 -19.72 0.23
C GLN A 73 9.88 -18.36 0.83
N ALA A 74 10.86 -17.61 1.35
CA ALA A 74 10.68 -16.30 1.97
C ALA A 74 11.76 -15.32 1.46
N PRO A 75 11.68 -14.87 0.18
CA PRO A 75 12.74 -14.08 -0.47
C PRO A 75 12.95 -12.70 0.16
N ASP A 76 11.92 -12.15 0.80
CA ASP A 76 11.95 -10.84 1.44
C ASP A 76 12.36 -10.88 2.92
N ALA A 77 12.53 -12.08 3.51
CA ALA A 77 12.94 -12.20 4.90
C ALA A 77 14.43 -11.85 5.05
N ALA A 78 14.77 -11.06 6.06
CA ALA A 78 16.18 -10.85 6.40
C ALA A 78 16.72 -12.07 7.13
N VAL A 79 17.98 -12.45 6.87
CA VAL A 79 18.66 -13.58 7.48
C VAL A 79 19.75 -13.05 8.42
N LEU A 80 19.63 -13.43 9.68
CA LEU A 80 20.62 -13.25 10.74
C LEU A 80 21.27 -14.60 11.04
N LEU A 81 22.60 -14.67 10.96
CA LEU A 81 23.32 -15.90 11.30
C LEU A 81 23.93 -15.84 12.70
N LEU A 82 23.87 -16.95 13.40
CA LEU A 82 24.59 -17.18 14.65
C LEU A 82 25.76 -18.14 14.39
N THR A 83 26.94 -17.82 14.89
CA THR A 83 28.13 -18.65 14.71
C THR A 83 28.94 -18.73 16.00
N ASP A 84 29.64 -19.84 16.23
CA ASP A 84 30.57 -20.00 17.34
C ASP A 84 31.95 -19.34 17.07
N ARG A 85 32.25 -19.03 15.80
CA ARG A 85 33.54 -18.51 15.37
C ARG A 85 33.40 -17.44 14.30
N LEU A 86 34.09 -16.32 14.48
CA LEU A 86 34.22 -15.30 13.47
C LEU A 86 35.59 -15.37 12.80
N ASP A 87 35.62 -15.86 11.57
CA ASP A 87 36.75 -15.72 10.68
C ASP A 87 36.32 -15.09 9.34
N VAL A 88 37.33 -14.65 8.58
CA VAL A 88 37.10 -13.93 7.31
C VAL A 88 36.40 -14.83 6.30
N GLU A 89 36.73 -16.12 6.26
CA GLU A 89 36.18 -17.08 5.29
C GLU A 89 34.70 -17.39 5.58
N GLY A 90 34.34 -17.60 6.84
CA GLY A 90 32.96 -17.78 7.30
C GLY A 90 32.11 -16.54 7.07
N ALA A 91 32.63 -15.36 7.36
CA ALA A 91 31.93 -14.10 7.12
C ALA A 91 31.67 -13.86 5.62
N LEU A 92 32.66 -14.11 4.76
CA LEU A 92 32.49 -14.02 3.30
C LEU A 92 31.48 -15.04 2.77
N THR A 93 31.50 -16.26 3.32
CA THR A 93 30.53 -17.31 2.97
C THR A 93 29.11 -16.89 3.34
N ALA A 94 28.91 -16.37 4.56
CA ALA A 94 27.62 -15.83 5.01
C ALA A 94 27.07 -14.75 4.06
N LEU A 95 27.90 -13.80 3.64
CA LEU A 95 27.51 -12.74 2.70
C LEU A 95 27.15 -13.29 1.32
N ARG A 96 27.91 -14.27 0.80
CA ARG A 96 27.63 -14.91 -0.50
C ARG A 96 26.28 -15.64 -0.51
N HIS A 97 25.87 -16.21 0.61
CA HIS A 97 24.56 -16.86 0.75
C HIS A 97 23.44 -15.87 1.13
N GLY A 98 23.76 -14.58 1.23
CA GLY A 98 22.80 -13.50 1.40
C GLY A 98 22.33 -13.27 2.84
N ALA A 99 23.14 -13.63 3.83
CA ALA A 99 22.93 -13.15 5.18
C ALA A 99 23.21 -11.64 5.26
N GLN A 100 22.36 -10.92 5.99
CA GLN A 100 22.44 -9.46 6.13
C GLN A 100 23.18 -9.04 7.39
N ASP A 101 23.31 -9.95 8.35
CA ASP A 101 24.05 -9.73 9.58
C ASP A 101 24.47 -11.07 10.21
N LEU A 102 25.41 -11.00 11.14
CA LEU A 102 25.92 -12.15 11.87
C LEU A 102 26.28 -11.78 13.30
N LEU A 103 25.97 -12.68 14.24
CA LEU A 103 26.33 -12.56 15.65
C LEU A 103 27.16 -13.77 16.08
N VAL A 104 28.16 -13.51 16.93
CA VAL A 104 29.03 -14.54 17.48
C VAL A 104 28.46 -15.02 18.82
N ALA A 105 28.35 -16.33 18.99
CA ALA A 105 27.91 -16.97 20.21
C ALA A 105 29.02 -16.93 21.28
N PRO A 106 28.66 -16.80 22.58
CA PRO A 106 27.31 -16.68 23.12
C PRO A 106 26.68 -15.31 22.80
N VAL A 107 25.44 -15.33 22.32
CA VAL A 107 24.75 -14.11 21.88
C VAL A 107 24.10 -13.43 23.07
N ASP A 108 24.42 -12.16 23.28
CA ASP A 108 23.75 -11.32 24.27
C ASP A 108 22.31 -11.01 23.85
N GLY A 109 21.36 -11.11 24.79
CA GLY A 109 19.93 -10.95 24.51
C GLY A 109 19.58 -9.60 23.88
N PRO A 110 20.00 -8.45 24.47
CA PRO A 110 19.88 -7.13 23.86
C PRO A 110 20.48 -7.03 22.45
N ALA A 111 21.64 -7.64 22.20
CA ALA A 111 22.26 -7.64 20.88
C ALA A 111 21.41 -8.39 19.84
N LEU A 112 20.85 -9.55 20.22
CA LEU A 112 19.93 -10.31 19.39
C LEU A 112 18.67 -9.50 19.04
N VAL A 113 18.04 -8.88 20.05
CA VAL A 113 16.85 -8.04 19.86
C VAL A 113 17.15 -6.88 18.91
N ALA A 114 18.23 -6.13 19.16
CA ALA A 114 18.60 -4.99 18.32
C ALA A 114 18.91 -5.39 16.87
N ALA A 115 19.54 -6.55 16.65
CA ALA A 115 19.79 -7.08 15.31
C ALA A 115 18.49 -7.46 14.60
N VAL A 116 17.60 -8.22 15.25
CA VAL A 116 16.31 -8.62 14.70
C VAL A 116 15.41 -7.42 14.40
N GLU A 117 15.35 -6.43 15.29
CA GLU A 117 14.56 -5.21 15.06
C GLU A 117 15.07 -4.41 13.86
N ARG A 118 16.40 -4.20 13.77
CA ARG A 118 17.03 -3.49 12.65
C ARG A 118 16.79 -4.21 11.33
N LEU A 119 17.01 -5.53 11.29
CA LEU A 119 16.84 -6.34 10.10
C LEU A 119 15.37 -6.45 9.70
N GLY A 120 14.47 -6.68 10.65
CA GLY A 120 13.03 -6.77 10.41
C GLY A 120 12.44 -5.45 9.91
N ALA A 121 12.89 -4.31 10.45
CA ALA A 121 12.48 -3.00 9.95
C ALA A 121 12.93 -2.77 8.49
N ARG A 122 14.17 -3.16 8.14
CA ARG A 122 14.68 -3.09 6.76
C ARG A 122 13.92 -4.02 5.83
N ALA A 123 13.69 -5.27 6.23
CA ALA A 123 12.95 -6.27 5.46
C ALA A 123 11.53 -5.79 5.16
N ARG A 124 10.81 -5.29 6.18
CA ARG A 124 9.47 -4.70 6.01
C ARG A 124 9.48 -3.49 5.08
N GLY A 125 10.47 -2.60 5.23
CA GLY A 125 10.61 -1.43 4.36
C GLY A 125 10.89 -1.79 2.90
N ALA A 126 11.77 -2.77 2.65
CA ALA A 126 12.05 -3.29 1.32
C ALA A 126 10.83 -4.00 0.71
N ARG A 127 10.16 -4.87 1.49
CA ARG A 127 8.93 -5.58 1.09
C ARG A 127 7.80 -4.62 0.75
N SER A 128 7.65 -3.52 1.51
CA SER A 128 6.68 -2.47 1.22
C SER A 128 6.98 -1.71 -0.08
N ARG A 129 8.24 -1.70 -0.55
CA ARG A 129 8.63 -1.05 -1.81
C ARG A 129 8.49 -1.96 -3.02
N THR A 130 8.55 -3.28 -2.83
CA THR A 130 8.46 -4.29 -3.90
C THR A 130 7.07 -4.90 -4.03
N ARG A 131 6.27 -4.88 -2.96
CA ARG A 131 4.87 -5.33 -2.99
C ARG A 131 4.02 -4.30 -3.73
N ARG A 132 3.43 -4.73 -4.85
CA ARG A 132 2.36 -4.02 -5.55
C ARG A 132 1.19 -3.83 -4.58
N ALA A 133 0.77 -2.59 -4.38
CA ALA A 133 -0.37 -2.30 -3.52
C ALA A 133 -1.67 -2.73 -4.21
N VAL A 134 -2.68 -3.06 -3.42
CA VAL A 134 -4.06 -3.15 -3.88
C VAL A 134 -4.78 -1.86 -3.50
N VAL A 135 -5.21 -1.10 -4.49
CA VAL A 135 -5.83 0.22 -4.35
C VAL A 135 -7.32 0.09 -4.63
N LEU A 136 -8.16 0.53 -3.69
CA LEU A 136 -9.61 0.62 -3.85
C LEU A 136 -10.05 2.09 -3.83
N ALA A 137 -10.63 2.56 -4.92
CA ALA A 137 -11.30 3.87 -4.95
C ALA A 137 -12.82 3.68 -4.92
N VAL A 138 -13.50 4.40 -4.03
CA VAL A 138 -14.93 4.30 -3.79
C VAL A 138 -15.62 5.60 -4.19
N GLY A 139 -16.65 5.51 -5.01
CA GLY A 139 -17.52 6.61 -5.45
C GLY A 139 -18.99 6.28 -5.25
N ALA A 140 -19.82 7.33 -5.17
CA ALA A 140 -21.27 7.18 -5.09
C ALA A 140 -21.87 6.98 -6.49
N HIS A 141 -21.37 7.72 -7.47
CA HIS A 141 -21.87 7.76 -8.84
C HIS A 141 -20.77 7.50 -9.87
N PRO A 142 -21.14 7.10 -11.10
CA PRO A 142 -20.17 6.92 -12.17
C PRO A 142 -19.58 8.27 -12.63
N ASP A 143 -18.28 8.50 -12.39
CA ASP A 143 -17.45 9.69 -12.67
C ASP A 143 -16.75 10.25 -11.41
N ASP A 144 -17.30 10.03 -10.21
CA ASP A 144 -16.77 10.57 -8.94
C ASP A 144 -15.28 10.29 -8.73
N VAL A 145 -14.89 9.03 -8.94
CA VAL A 145 -13.54 8.54 -8.69
C VAL A 145 -12.56 9.11 -9.71
N GLU A 146 -12.96 9.17 -10.98
CA GLU A 146 -12.16 9.68 -12.08
C GLU A 146 -11.94 11.20 -11.94
N ILE A 147 -12.96 11.92 -11.45
CA ILE A 147 -12.86 13.35 -11.13
C ILE A 147 -11.91 13.56 -9.96
N GLY A 148 -12.09 12.82 -8.86
CA GLY A 148 -11.35 13.02 -7.64
C GLY A 148 -9.88 12.58 -7.72
N VAL A 149 -9.65 11.36 -8.19
CA VAL A 149 -8.35 10.66 -8.12
C VAL A 149 -7.94 9.93 -9.40
N GLY A 150 -8.54 10.24 -10.56
CA GLY A 150 -8.22 9.55 -11.81
C GLY A 150 -6.73 9.58 -12.19
N GLY A 151 -6.03 10.69 -11.90
CA GLY A 151 -4.59 10.79 -12.14
C GLY A 151 -3.76 9.95 -11.17
N THR A 152 -4.13 9.95 -9.89
CA THR A 152 -3.51 9.15 -8.83
C THR A 152 -3.67 7.66 -9.11
N LEU A 153 -4.84 7.22 -9.56
CA LEU A 153 -5.06 5.83 -9.94
C LEU A 153 -4.25 5.43 -11.18
N ALA A 154 -4.11 6.32 -12.16
CA ALA A 154 -3.23 6.08 -13.31
C ALA A 154 -1.76 5.94 -12.88
N ALA A 155 -1.30 6.75 -11.92
CA ALA A 155 0.04 6.64 -11.35
C ALA A 155 0.24 5.29 -10.62
N HIS A 156 -0.74 4.84 -9.83
CA HIS A 156 -0.74 3.51 -9.22
C HIS A 156 -0.63 2.41 -10.27
N ARG A 157 -1.46 2.48 -11.33
CA ARG A 157 -1.43 1.48 -12.40
C ARG A 157 -0.08 1.42 -13.11
N ALA A 158 0.55 2.58 -13.37
CA ALA A 158 1.87 2.68 -13.99
C ALA A 158 2.98 2.06 -13.11
N ARG A 159 2.84 2.13 -11.78
CA ARG A 159 3.73 1.46 -10.81
C ARG A 159 3.49 -0.05 -10.71
N GLY A 160 2.44 -0.55 -11.35
CA GLY A 160 2.05 -1.96 -11.35
C GLY A 160 1.14 -2.37 -10.20
N ASP A 161 0.63 -1.41 -9.43
CA ASP A 161 -0.38 -1.64 -8.39
C ASP A 161 -1.69 -2.16 -9.01
N ALA A 162 -2.43 -2.97 -8.25
CA ALA A 162 -3.75 -3.42 -8.65
C ALA A 162 -4.78 -2.35 -8.30
N VAL A 163 -5.51 -1.85 -9.29
CA VAL A 163 -6.51 -0.80 -9.10
C VAL A 163 -7.92 -1.39 -9.19
N VAL A 164 -8.74 -1.05 -8.20
CA VAL A 164 -10.14 -1.44 -8.09
C VAL A 164 -10.98 -0.18 -7.89
N VAL A 165 -12.08 -0.07 -8.62
CA VAL A 165 -13.07 1.00 -8.48
C VAL A 165 -14.38 0.39 -8.00
N LEU A 166 -14.98 0.96 -6.96
CA LEU A 166 -16.33 0.66 -6.49
C LEU A 166 -17.22 1.88 -6.69
N THR A 167 -18.28 1.71 -7.46
CA THR A 167 -19.34 2.72 -7.63
C THR A 167 -20.64 2.17 -7.09
N LEU A 168 -21.28 2.91 -6.17
CA LEU A 168 -22.39 2.39 -5.37
C LEU A 168 -23.77 2.51 -6.02
N SER A 169 -23.93 3.43 -6.97
CA SER A 169 -25.16 3.59 -7.75
C SER A 169 -24.86 3.67 -9.25
N ARG A 170 -25.88 3.46 -10.09
CA ARG A 170 -25.78 3.66 -11.55
C ARG A 170 -26.01 5.09 -12.01
N GLY A 171 -26.21 6.04 -11.09
CA GLY A 171 -26.34 7.45 -11.44
C GLY A 171 -27.59 7.81 -12.26
N ALA A 172 -28.68 7.06 -12.10
CA ALA A 172 -29.92 7.18 -12.88
C ALA A 172 -30.63 8.55 -12.79
N ARG A 173 -30.27 9.42 -11.82
CA ARG A 173 -30.76 10.81 -11.71
C ARG A 173 -29.90 11.81 -12.49
N GLY A 174 -28.66 11.45 -12.83
CA GLY A 174 -27.75 12.27 -13.64
C GLY A 174 -27.80 11.97 -15.14
N GLY A 175 -28.50 10.93 -15.56
CA GLY A 175 -28.62 10.49 -16.95
C GLY A 175 -29.23 9.10 -17.04
N GLU A 176 -29.24 8.52 -18.24
CA GLU A 176 -29.71 7.15 -18.44
C GLU A 176 -28.73 6.15 -17.79
N ALA A 177 -29.22 5.30 -16.89
CA ALA A 177 -28.39 4.39 -16.10
C ALA A 177 -27.55 3.44 -16.97
N ALA A 178 -28.12 2.92 -18.06
CA ALA A 178 -27.41 2.02 -18.98
C ALA A 178 -26.25 2.71 -19.70
N VAL A 179 -26.44 3.98 -20.10
CA VAL A 179 -25.38 4.79 -20.71
C VAL A 179 -24.28 5.03 -19.69
N ARG A 180 -24.61 5.51 -18.49
CA ARG A 180 -23.62 5.78 -17.44
C ARG A 180 -22.85 4.53 -17.00
N GLU A 181 -23.51 3.36 -16.97
CA GLU A 181 -22.85 2.08 -16.73
C GLU A 181 -21.82 1.76 -17.82
N ALA A 182 -22.19 1.91 -19.09
CA ALA A 182 -21.26 1.67 -20.21
C ALA A 182 -20.06 2.63 -20.17
N GLU A 183 -20.29 3.90 -19.80
CA GLU A 183 -19.22 4.90 -19.63
C GLU A 183 -18.27 4.51 -18.48
N ALA A 184 -18.81 4.03 -17.35
CA ALA A 184 -18.02 3.55 -16.22
C ALA A 184 -17.16 2.33 -16.58
N VAL A 185 -17.73 1.38 -17.33
CA VAL A 185 -17.01 0.20 -17.83
C VAL A 185 -15.87 0.64 -18.73
N ALA A 186 -16.12 1.56 -19.67
CA ALA A 186 -15.10 2.06 -20.58
C ALA A 186 -13.95 2.79 -19.83
N ALA A 187 -14.27 3.60 -18.82
CA ALA A 187 -13.27 4.26 -17.98
C ALA A 187 -12.42 3.24 -17.19
N ALA A 188 -13.06 2.23 -16.60
CA ALA A 188 -12.36 1.18 -15.86
C ALA A 188 -11.44 0.35 -16.76
N GLU A 189 -11.90 0.00 -17.97
CA GLU A 189 -11.10 -0.70 -18.98
C GLU A 189 -9.88 0.13 -19.41
N LEU A 190 -10.07 1.43 -19.68
CA LEU A 190 -9.00 2.35 -20.04
C LEU A 190 -7.95 2.49 -18.93
N LEU A 191 -8.39 2.54 -17.67
CA LEU A 191 -7.50 2.57 -16.51
C LEU A 191 -6.81 1.22 -16.25
N GLY A 192 -7.33 0.13 -16.79
CA GLY A 192 -6.93 -1.23 -16.42
C GLY A 192 -7.30 -1.56 -14.97
N ALA A 193 -8.44 -1.05 -14.51
CA ALA A 193 -9.01 -1.26 -13.18
C ALA A 193 -10.11 -2.32 -13.21
N ARG A 194 -10.29 -3.03 -12.08
CA ARG A 194 -11.47 -3.86 -11.86
C ARG A 194 -12.61 -2.99 -11.34
N LEU A 195 -13.78 -3.03 -11.99
CA LEU A 195 -14.96 -2.29 -11.57
C LEU A 195 -15.94 -3.19 -10.79
N PHE A 196 -16.38 -2.68 -9.64
CA PHE A 196 -17.59 -3.13 -8.95
C PHE A 196 -18.64 -2.04 -9.09
N LEU A 197 -19.69 -2.31 -9.87
CA LEU A 197 -20.83 -1.42 -10.00
C LEU A 197 -22.02 -2.01 -9.23
N ARG A 198 -22.54 -1.25 -8.26
CA ARG A 198 -23.74 -1.60 -7.49
C ARG A 198 -24.95 -0.80 -7.99
N ASP A 199 -26.12 -1.31 -7.65
CA ASP A 199 -27.41 -0.75 -8.06
C ASP A 199 -28.19 -0.19 -6.88
N LEU A 200 -27.50 0.52 -5.99
CA LEU A 200 -28.20 1.18 -4.89
C LEU A 200 -28.97 2.39 -5.42
N PRO A 201 -30.12 2.75 -4.80
CA PRO A 201 -30.93 3.88 -5.23
C PRO A 201 -30.13 5.19 -5.24
N ASP A 202 -29.91 5.72 -6.44
CA ASP A 202 -29.26 7.01 -6.65
C ASP A 202 -30.01 8.14 -5.92
N THR A 203 -29.27 9.08 -5.31
CA THR A 203 -29.75 10.19 -4.47
C THR A 203 -30.41 9.78 -3.15
N ALA A 204 -30.31 8.49 -2.77
CA ALA A 204 -30.89 7.94 -1.55
C ALA A 204 -29.94 6.97 -0.83
N LEU A 205 -28.62 7.13 -1.00
CA LEU A 205 -27.64 6.34 -0.25
C LEU A 205 -27.65 6.74 1.23
N GLY A 206 -27.74 5.75 2.11
CA GLY A 206 -27.64 5.92 3.57
C GLY A 206 -26.23 5.61 4.09
N THR A 207 -25.90 6.09 5.29
CA THR A 207 -24.59 5.86 5.94
C THR A 207 -24.43 4.43 6.50
N SER A 208 -25.52 3.68 6.57
CA SER A 208 -25.60 2.32 7.11
C SER A 208 -26.48 1.42 6.23
N GLY A 209 -26.60 0.14 6.61
CA GLY A 209 -27.41 -0.82 5.86
C GLY A 209 -26.74 -1.20 4.55
N ALA A 210 -27.45 -1.02 3.43
CA ALA A 210 -27.02 -1.52 2.12
C ALA A 210 -25.70 -0.90 1.64
N THR A 211 -25.48 0.40 1.87
CA THR A 211 -24.24 1.09 1.51
C THR A 211 -23.04 0.52 2.24
N LEU A 212 -23.11 0.42 3.58
CA LEU A 212 -22.03 -0.13 4.40
C LEU A 212 -21.76 -1.60 4.04
N ALA A 213 -22.81 -2.41 3.90
CA ALA A 213 -22.67 -3.82 3.54
C ALA A 213 -21.98 -3.99 2.17
N ALA A 214 -22.34 -3.18 1.17
CA ALA A 214 -21.71 -3.22 -0.14
C ALA A 214 -20.22 -2.85 -0.10
N VAL A 215 -19.84 -1.85 0.71
CA VAL A 215 -18.43 -1.48 0.86
C VAL A 215 -17.67 -2.55 1.66
N GLU A 216 -18.24 -3.09 2.74
CA GLU A 216 -17.61 -4.16 3.53
C GLU A 216 -17.36 -5.44 2.71
N GLU A 217 -18.31 -5.83 1.86
CA GLU A 217 -18.17 -6.96 0.94
C GLU A 217 -16.94 -6.78 0.04
N VAL A 218 -16.83 -5.63 -0.63
CA VAL A 218 -15.72 -5.35 -1.54
C VAL A 218 -14.40 -5.20 -0.79
N VAL A 219 -14.37 -4.54 0.37
CA VAL A 219 -13.16 -4.44 1.20
C VAL A 219 -12.70 -5.83 1.65
N ALA A 220 -13.62 -6.72 2.02
CA ALA A 220 -13.30 -8.08 2.41
C ALA A 220 -12.77 -8.93 1.23
N GLU A 221 -13.36 -8.76 0.05
CA GLU A 221 -12.93 -9.47 -1.17
C GLU A 221 -11.55 -8.97 -1.65
N VAL A 222 -11.40 -7.66 -1.77
CA VAL A 222 -10.23 -7.01 -2.38
C VAL A 222 -9.04 -6.98 -1.42
N ARG A 223 -9.31 -6.86 -0.10
CA ARG A 223 -8.29 -6.64 0.95
C ARG A 223 -7.31 -5.51 0.59
N PRO A 224 -7.80 -4.28 0.37
CA PRO A 224 -6.99 -3.18 -0.11
C PRO A 224 -5.93 -2.74 0.91
N ASP A 225 -4.79 -2.29 0.40
CA ASP A 225 -3.74 -1.61 1.17
C ASP A 225 -4.00 -0.09 1.26
N VAL A 226 -4.65 0.45 0.22
CA VAL A 226 -4.94 1.88 0.03
C VAL A 226 -6.42 2.05 -0.33
N VAL A 227 -7.11 2.97 0.34
CA VAL A 227 -8.48 3.36 0.00
C VAL A 227 -8.59 4.87 -0.28
N TYR A 228 -9.25 5.21 -1.39
CA TYR A 228 -9.67 6.57 -1.73
C TYR A 228 -11.19 6.68 -1.70
N THR A 229 -11.75 7.74 -1.10
CA THR A 229 -13.21 7.95 -1.03
C THR A 229 -13.57 9.44 -0.98
N HIS A 230 -14.86 9.76 -0.95
CA HIS A 230 -15.35 11.13 -0.79
C HIS A 230 -14.90 11.78 0.51
N GLY A 231 -14.85 13.12 0.56
CA GLY A 231 -14.64 13.88 1.80
C GLY A 231 -15.89 13.99 2.67
N ALA A 232 -15.71 14.20 3.98
CA ALA A 232 -16.82 14.45 4.91
C ALA A 232 -17.56 15.76 4.60
N HIS A 233 -16.82 16.75 4.12
CA HIS A 233 -17.28 18.10 3.85
C HIS A 233 -17.73 18.26 2.39
N ASP A 234 -18.81 17.58 2.05
CA ASP A 234 -19.41 17.57 0.71
C ASP A 234 -20.87 18.02 0.77
N ARG A 235 -21.36 18.80 -0.20
CA ARG A 235 -22.77 19.21 -0.28
C ARG A 235 -23.70 18.07 -0.69
N HIS A 236 -23.21 17.10 -1.46
CA HIS A 236 -23.99 15.96 -1.93
C HIS A 236 -24.19 14.93 -0.83
N GLN A 237 -25.45 14.55 -0.58
CA GLN A 237 -25.79 13.68 0.54
C GLN A 237 -25.24 12.25 0.37
N ASP A 238 -25.29 11.72 -0.85
CA ASP A 238 -24.71 10.41 -1.16
C ASP A 238 -23.21 10.39 -0.89
N HIS A 239 -22.46 11.44 -1.24
CA HIS A 239 -21.00 11.49 -1.04
C HIS A 239 -20.66 11.40 0.45
N ARG A 240 -21.39 12.13 1.31
CA ARG A 240 -21.23 12.03 2.77
C ARG A 240 -21.59 10.64 3.29
N ALA A 241 -22.65 10.03 2.78
CA ALA A 241 -23.05 8.68 3.16
C ALA A 241 -21.99 7.63 2.79
N VAL A 242 -21.42 7.74 1.58
CA VAL A 242 -20.34 6.87 1.09
C VAL A 242 -19.05 7.10 1.86
N HIS A 243 -18.71 8.35 2.21
CA HIS A 243 -17.58 8.67 3.07
C HIS A 243 -17.69 7.93 4.41
N GLU A 244 -18.81 8.09 5.12
CA GLU A 244 -19.01 7.46 6.44
C GLU A 244 -18.94 5.93 6.35
N ALA A 245 -19.66 5.33 5.39
CA ALA A 245 -19.65 3.89 5.17
C ALA A 245 -18.24 3.36 4.87
N THR A 246 -17.49 4.08 4.02
CA THR A 246 -16.14 3.68 3.62
C THR A 246 -15.15 3.75 4.78
N VAL A 247 -15.18 4.82 5.59
CA VAL A 247 -14.28 4.97 6.74
C VAL A 247 -14.50 3.85 7.77
N VAL A 248 -15.75 3.43 7.99
CA VAL A 248 -16.10 2.32 8.88
C VAL A 248 -15.66 0.96 8.32
N ALA A 249 -15.96 0.69 7.05
CA ALA A 249 -15.59 -0.56 6.38
C ALA A 249 -14.05 -0.71 6.29
N ALA A 250 -13.35 0.37 5.96
CA ALA A 250 -11.90 0.41 5.80
C ALA A 250 -11.14 0.64 7.12
N ARG A 251 -11.74 0.42 8.29
CA ARG A 251 -11.12 0.68 9.62
C ARG A 251 -9.78 -0.05 9.86
N ARG A 252 -9.52 -1.14 9.14
CA ARG A 252 -8.27 -1.92 9.20
C ARG A 252 -7.33 -1.68 8.03
N VAL A 253 -7.75 -0.90 7.04
CA VAL A 253 -6.91 -0.56 5.88
C VAL A 253 -5.81 0.40 6.32
N PRO A 254 -4.53 0.15 5.96
CA PRO A 254 -3.39 0.96 6.39
C PRO A 254 -3.48 2.44 5.98
N PHE A 255 -3.89 2.70 4.74
CA PHE A 255 -3.97 4.06 4.19
C PHE A 255 -5.38 4.35 3.71
N VAL A 256 -5.98 5.43 4.22
CA VAL A 256 -7.30 5.92 3.79
C VAL A 256 -7.21 7.44 3.59
N ALA A 257 -7.55 7.90 2.40
CA ALA A 257 -7.59 9.32 2.08
C ALA A 257 -8.87 9.71 1.32
N CYS A 258 -9.28 10.95 1.50
CA CYS A 258 -10.45 11.52 0.87
C CYS A 258 -10.06 12.42 -0.30
N TYR A 259 -10.73 12.28 -1.44
CA TYR A 259 -10.51 13.11 -2.61
C TYR A 259 -11.47 14.30 -2.67
N GLN A 260 -11.05 15.34 -3.39
CA GLN A 260 -11.88 16.50 -3.65
C GLN A 260 -12.87 16.19 -4.78
N SER A 261 -14.16 16.24 -4.47
CA SER A 261 -15.25 16.21 -5.45
C SER A 261 -15.63 17.65 -5.91
N PRO A 262 -16.39 17.81 -7.00
CA PRO A 262 -16.94 19.12 -7.40
C PRO A 262 -17.87 19.76 -6.35
N SER A 263 -18.50 18.94 -5.50
CA SER A 263 -19.43 19.36 -4.46
C SER A 263 -18.79 19.53 -3.08
N SER A 264 -17.48 19.33 -2.97
CA SER A 264 -16.71 19.60 -1.76
C SER A 264 -16.88 21.07 -1.32
N THR A 265 -17.06 21.30 -0.01
CA THR A 265 -17.15 22.65 0.54
C THR A 265 -15.76 23.24 0.77
N VAL A 266 -15.71 24.49 1.19
CA VAL A 266 -14.47 25.16 1.62
C VAL A 266 -13.83 24.53 2.86
N ASP A 267 -14.54 23.61 3.53
CA ASP A 267 -14.03 22.89 4.70
C ASP A 267 -13.25 21.63 4.33
N PHE A 268 -13.20 21.23 3.04
CA PHE A 268 -12.27 20.22 2.57
C PHE A 268 -10.83 20.72 2.75
N ARG A 269 -10.04 20.04 3.58
CA ARG A 269 -8.70 20.48 4.01
C ARG A 269 -7.67 19.43 3.62
N PRO A 270 -7.16 19.46 2.37
CA PRO A 270 -6.19 18.48 1.94
C PRO A 270 -4.90 18.59 2.76
N THR A 271 -4.38 17.43 3.17
CA THR A 271 -3.15 17.27 3.96
C THR A 271 -2.07 16.53 3.20
N SER A 272 -2.40 16.01 2.01
CA SER A 272 -1.48 15.36 1.07
C SER A 272 -1.81 15.79 -0.35
N TYR A 273 -0.80 15.82 -1.22
CA TYR A 273 -0.90 16.30 -2.60
C TYR A 273 -0.24 15.27 -3.50
N ALA A 274 -1.04 14.40 -4.13
CA ALA A 274 -0.54 13.30 -4.94
C ALA A 274 -0.12 13.82 -6.31
N THR A 275 1.18 13.74 -6.64
CA THR A 275 1.71 14.13 -7.94
C THR A 275 1.13 13.26 -9.05
N ILE A 276 0.59 13.91 -10.08
CA ILE A 276 0.02 13.26 -11.27
C ILE A 276 0.73 13.70 -12.56
N ASP A 277 1.96 14.19 -12.45
CA ASP A 277 2.83 14.49 -13.57
C ASP A 277 2.98 13.27 -14.49
N GLY A 278 2.82 13.46 -15.80
CA GLY A 278 2.78 12.36 -16.77
C GLY A 278 1.44 11.58 -16.81
N HIS A 279 0.49 11.88 -15.93
CA HIS A 279 -0.80 11.17 -15.82
C HIS A 279 -2.03 12.08 -16.02
N VAL A 280 -1.83 13.39 -16.21
CA VAL A 280 -2.92 14.35 -16.50
C VAL A 280 -3.73 13.96 -17.73
N GLU A 281 -3.07 13.57 -18.83
CA GLU A 281 -3.78 13.17 -20.06
C GLU A 281 -4.59 11.88 -19.87
N THR A 282 -4.09 10.93 -19.08
CA THR A 282 -4.87 9.75 -18.71
C THR A 282 -6.10 10.13 -17.92
N LYS A 283 -5.99 11.02 -16.92
CA LYS A 283 -7.14 11.55 -16.18
C LYS A 283 -8.17 12.17 -17.13
N LEU A 284 -7.73 13.05 -18.04
CA LEU A 284 -8.64 13.67 -19.01
C LEU A 284 -9.28 12.62 -19.94
N ALA A 285 -8.56 11.56 -20.31
CA ALA A 285 -9.10 10.46 -21.11
C ALA A 285 -10.18 9.67 -20.36
N LEU A 286 -9.99 9.40 -19.06
CA LEU A 286 -11.00 8.78 -18.21
C LEU A 286 -12.27 9.64 -18.14
N LEU A 287 -12.13 10.95 -17.93
CA LEU A 287 -13.27 11.87 -17.87
C LEU A 287 -14.02 11.96 -19.20
N ARG A 288 -13.31 11.83 -20.34
CA ARG A 288 -13.94 11.78 -21.68
C ARG A 288 -14.79 10.54 -21.91
N CYS A 289 -14.60 9.45 -21.16
CA CYS A 289 -15.48 8.28 -21.23
C CYS A 289 -16.91 8.63 -20.81
N TYR A 290 -17.10 9.62 -19.92
CA TYR A 290 -18.41 10.09 -19.47
C TYR A 290 -18.96 11.18 -20.40
N ALA A 291 -19.16 10.85 -21.68
CA ALA A 291 -19.65 11.78 -22.70
C ALA A 291 -21.01 12.41 -22.33
N SER A 292 -21.89 11.63 -21.71
CA SER A 292 -23.21 12.06 -21.23
C SER A 292 -23.12 13.16 -20.17
N GLN A 293 -22.03 13.19 -19.40
CA GLN A 293 -21.82 14.16 -18.32
C GLN A 293 -20.93 15.32 -18.78
N SER A 294 -19.83 15.04 -19.48
CA SER A 294 -18.85 16.05 -19.91
C SER A 294 -19.45 17.10 -20.84
N ALA A 295 -20.50 16.77 -21.60
CA ALA A 295 -21.21 17.72 -22.44
C ALA A 295 -22.06 18.76 -21.66
N VAL A 296 -22.42 18.48 -20.41
CA VAL A 296 -23.37 19.30 -19.63
C VAL A 296 -22.83 19.80 -18.30
N ARG A 297 -21.76 19.20 -17.79
CA ARG A 297 -21.16 19.54 -16.49
C ARG A 297 -19.91 20.39 -16.67
N VAL A 298 -20.01 21.68 -16.33
CA VAL A 298 -18.89 22.64 -16.43
C VAL A 298 -17.64 22.20 -15.66
N TYR A 299 -17.81 21.49 -14.53
CA TYR A 299 -16.69 20.99 -13.74
C TYR A 299 -15.90 19.85 -14.42
N LEU A 300 -16.42 19.27 -15.50
CA LEU A 300 -15.72 18.29 -16.33
C LEU A 300 -14.95 18.94 -17.49
N ASP A 301 -14.99 20.27 -17.62
CA ASP A 301 -14.20 20.98 -18.62
C ASP A 301 -12.70 20.68 -18.42
N PRO A 302 -11.97 20.22 -19.46
CA PRO A 302 -10.57 19.86 -19.33
C PRO A 302 -9.68 20.99 -18.80
N ALA A 303 -9.95 22.24 -19.16
CA ALA A 303 -9.17 23.37 -18.70
C ALA A 303 -9.37 23.61 -17.20
N LEU A 304 -10.59 23.41 -16.68
CA LEU A 304 -10.87 23.52 -15.25
C LEU A 304 -10.25 22.38 -14.44
N VAL A 305 -10.28 21.15 -14.97
CA VAL A 305 -9.62 19.98 -14.36
C VAL A 305 -8.11 20.23 -14.24
N VAL A 306 -7.47 20.67 -15.33
CA VAL A 306 -6.03 20.99 -15.34
C VAL A 306 -5.70 22.18 -14.44
N ALA A 307 -6.52 23.23 -14.46
CA ALA A 307 -6.34 24.39 -13.59
C ALA A 307 -6.42 24.01 -12.10
N THR A 308 -7.34 23.12 -11.73
CA THR A 308 -7.47 22.63 -10.35
C THR A 308 -6.21 21.86 -9.92
N ALA A 309 -5.72 20.95 -10.79
CA ALA A 309 -4.50 20.19 -10.50
C ALA A 309 -3.26 21.08 -10.35
N ARG A 310 -3.15 22.12 -11.20
CA ARG A 310 -2.08 23.13 -11.12
C ARG A 310 -2.22 24.07 -9.93
N TYR A 311 -3.45 24.41 -9.54
CA TYR A 311 -3.67 25.25 -8.37
C TYR A 311 -3.11 24.56 -7.12
N TRP A 312 -3.44 23.28 -6.93
CA TRP A 312 -2.99 22.53 -5.76
C TRP A 312 -1.50 22.19 -5.79
N SER A 313 -0.86 22.14 -6.96
CA SER A 313 0.57 21.76 -7.07
C SER A 313 1.50 22.74 -6.36
N ARG A 314 1.08 23.99 -6.11
CA ARG A 314 1.83 24.94 -5.27
C ARG A 314 2.09 24.45 -3.83
N LEU A 315 1.34 23.46 -3.36
CA LEU A 315 1.44 22.87 -2.02
C LEU A 315 2.04 21.46 -2.03
N GLY A 316 2.40 20.93 -3.20
CA GLY A 316 3.00 19.61 -3.38
C GLY A 316 4.27 19.67 -4.24
N ASP A 317 4.76 18.50 -4.62
CA ASP A 317 5.87 18.36 -5.56
C ASP A 317 5.31 18.08 -6.97
N GLY A 318 5.83 18.77 -7.99
CA GLY A 318 5.44 18.58 -9.40
C GLY A 318 4.58 19.70 -9.99
N ASP A 319 4.19 19.54 -11.26
CA ASP A 319 3.43 20.54 -12.02
C ASP A 319 1.91 20.39 -11.85
N ALA A 320 1.44 19.16 -11.60
CA ALA A 320 0.04 18.83 -11.39
C ALA A 320 -0.13 17.84 -10.24
N VAL A 321 -1.08 18.12 -9.34
CA VAL A 321 -1.40 17.22 -8.20
C VAL A 321 -2.90 17.02 -8.02
N GLU A 322 -3.29 15.93 -7.38
CA GLU A 322 -4.62 15.75 -6.82
C GLU A 322 -4.58 15.95 -5.29
N PRO A 323 -5.43 16.83 -4.73
CA PRO A 323 -5.46 17.10 -3.30
C PRO A 323 -6.19 15.97 -2.55
N LEU A 324 -5.60 15.54 -1.44
CA LEU A 324 -6.09 14.46 -0.60
C LEU A 324 -6.16 14.87 0.87
N GLU A 325 -7.28 14.60 1.53
CA GLU A 325 -7.40 14.71 2.98
C GLU A 325 -7.18 13.34 3.61
N VAL A 326 -6.02 13.14 4.25
CA VAL A 326 -5.64 11.83 4.82
C VAL A 326 -6.40 11.58 6.13
N VAL A 327 -7.22 10.53 6.15
CA VAL A 327 -7.96 10.07 7.33
C VAL A 327 -7.09 9.14 8.18
N ARG A 328 -6.29 8.29 7.53
CA ARG A 328 -5.39 7.35 8.19
C ARG A 328 -4.17 7.08 7.32
N ASP A 329 -3.00 7.12 7.94
CA ASP A 329 -1.76 6.60 7.37
C ASP A 329 -0.95 5.92 8.47
N VAL A 330 -0.74 4.61 8.32
CA VAL A 330 0.12 3.81 9.22
C VAL A 330 1.41 3.35 8.54
N THR A 331 1.72 3.89 7.36
CA THR A 331 2.98 3.59 6.68
C THR A 331 4.17 4.18 7.45
N PRO A 332 5.31 3.47 7.56
CA PRO A 332 6.45 3.97 8.34
C PRO A 332 7.06 5.23 7.71
N ALA A 333 7.25 6.29 8.51
CA ALA A 333 7.82 7.58 8.12
C ALA A 333 9.30 7.56 7.64
N HIS A 334 9.86 6.42 7.24
CA HIS A 334 11.26 6.27 6.83
C HIS A 334 11.47 5.85 5.37
N ALA A 335 10.48 6.07 4.51
CA ALA A 335 10.64 5.92 3.06
C ALA A 335 10.87 7.25 2.31
N VAL A 336 10.82 8.40 2.99
CA VAL A 336 11.13 9.72 2.39
C VAL A 336 12.64 9.97 2.44
N ALA A 337 13.40 9.13 1.75
CA ALA A 337 14.65 9.61 1.19
C ALA A 337 14.25 10.54 0.04
N THR A 338 14.27 11.83 0.31
CA THR A 338 14.19 12.89 -0.69
C THR A 338 15.22 12.60 -1.77
N THR A 339 14.78 12.06 -2.91
CA THR A 339 15.54 12.17 -4.15
C THR A 339 15.48 13.63 -4.55
N ARG A 340 16.33 14.46 -3.95
CA ARG A 340 16.70 15.75 -4.52
C ARG A 340 17.31 15.44 -5.88
N SER A 341 16.52 15.59 -6.94
CA SER A 341 17.03 15.71 -8.29
C SER A 341 17.92 16.94 -8.29
N THR A 342 19.23 16.73 -8.30
CA THR A 342 20.20 17.78 -8.62
C THR A 342 20.15 17.96 -10.13
N ALA A 343 19.15 18.70 -10.59
CA ALA A 343 19.17 19.25 -11.93
C ALA A 343 20.34 20.24 -11.99
N ALA A 344 21.40 19.86 -12.70
CA ALA A 344 22.51 20.73 -13.03
C ALA A 344 21.97 21.95 -13.77
N ALA A 345 22.28 23.15 -13.26
CA ALA A 345 22.00 24.40 -13.94
C ALA A 345 22.74 24.43 -15.28
N PRO A 346 22.11 24.88 -16.38
CA PRO A 346 22.83 25.14 -17.62
C PRO A 346 23.75 26.34 -17.40
N THR A 347 25.04 26.14 -17.67
CA THR A 347 26.01 27.21 -17.85
C THR A 347 25.54 28.12 -18.98
N ALA A 348 25.24 29.37 -18.65
CA ALA A 348 25.06 30.43 -19.63
C ALA A 348 26.43 30.77 -20.22
N GLU A 349 26.60 30.56 -21.52
CA GLU A 349 27.62 31.26 -22.30
C GLU A 349 26.97 32.49 -22.95
N VAL A 350 27.45 33.67 -22.54
CA VAL A 350 27.44 34.92 -23.29
C VAL A 350 28.88 35.37 -23.38
#